data_AF-A0A6C1BWC9-F1
#
_entry.id   AF-A0A6C1BWC9-F1
#
_cell.length_a   1.000
_cell.length_b   1.000
_cell.length_c   1.000
_cell.angle_alpha   90.00
_cell.angle_beta   90.00
_cell.angle_gamma   90.00
#
_symmetry.space_group_name_H-M   'P 1'
#
loop_
_entity.id
_entity.type
_entity.pdbx_description
1 polymer ?
#
loop_
_entity_poly.entity_id
_entity_poly.type
_entity_poly.pdbx_seq_one_letter_code
_entity_poly.pdbx_strand_id
1 'polypeptide(L)'
;MRVPHQEFIRYENWKERFLKDYELISSRDVDRLAQEISSLYPQREERLLKALISMYVGGYEKRVEDPEVRYWTNWAGIKTYKTFNGFPQLSDIELAFVFYAMGKVFVPLLLHERGVKSESFKSLSPEDQEKAVKEELEVVWENHLIRVLQILPFLGLSSTSI
;
A
#
# COMPACT_ATOMS: atom_id res chain seq x y z
N MET A 1 -0.67 20.82 -20.83
CA MET A 1 0.23 20.48 -19.70
C MET A 1 -0.62 20.37 -18.44
N ARG A 2 -0.70 19.20 -17.78
CA ARG A 2 -1.35 19.07 -16.46
C ARG A 2 -0.38 19.62 -15.42
N VAL A 3 -0.84 20.58 -14.62
CA VAL A 3 0.01 21.32 -13.68
C VAL A 3 0.44 20.38 -12.53
N PRO A 4 1.72 20.39 -12.10
CA PRO A 4 2.21 19.61 -10.95
C PRO A 4 1.42 19.84 -9.65
N HIS A 5 0.75 20.99 -9.52
CA HIS A 5 0.01 21.39 -8.31
C HIS A 5 -1.25 20.55 -8.02
N GLN A 6 -1.94 19.99 -9.02
CA GLN A 6 -3.18 19.24 -8.75
C GLN A 6 -2.93 17.90 -8.04
N GLU A 7 -1.87 17.21 -8.41
CA GLU A 7 -1.46 15.97 -7.74
C GLU A 7 -0.99 16.27 -6.31
N PHE A 8 -0.24 17.37 -6.09
CA PHE A 8 0.14 17.80 -4.75
C PHE A 8 -1.07 17.97 -3.81
N ILE A 9 -2.10 18.70 -4.27
CA ILE A 9 -3.35 18.91 -3.52
C ILE A 9 -4.04 17.57 -3.19
N ARG A 10 -4.01 16.59 -4.10
CA ARG A 10 -4.60 15.27 -3.87
C ARG A 10 -3.93 14.55 -2.70
N TYR A 11 -2.61 14.51 -2.66
CA TYR A 11 -1.87 13.82 -1.60
C TYR A 11 -1.90 14.59 -0.28
N GLU A 12 -1.95 15.92 -0.32
CA GLU A 12 -2.16 16.76 0.87
C GLU A 12 -3.52 16.46 1.52
N ASN A 13 -4.60 16.33 0.74
CA ASN A 13 -5.90 15.90 1.26
C ASN A 13 -5.87 14.49 1.86
N TRP A 14 -5.02 13.61 1.34
CA TRP A 14 -4.85 12.26 1.86
C TRP A 14 -4.09 12.24 3.19
N LYS A 15 -3.13 13.15 3.39
CA LYS A 15 -2.35 13.28 4.62
C LYS A 15 -3.24 13.45 5.84
N GLU A 16 -4.19 14.40 5.81
CA GLU A 16 -5.04 14.68 6.98
C GLU A 16 -5.81 13.46 7.46
N ARG A 17 -6.36 12.69 6.50
CA ARG A 17 -7.08 11.46 6.81
C ARG A 17 -6.16 10.35 7.26
N PHE A 18 -5.01 10.20 6.59
CA PHE A 18 -3.99 9.23 6.96
C PHE A 18 -3.53 9.40 8.40
N LEU A 19 -3.22 10.62 8.85
CA LEU A 19 -2.72 10.86 10.20
C LEU A 19 -3.72 10.38 11.27
N LYS A 20 -5.01 10.67 11.07
CA LYS A 20 -6.08 10.19 11.97
C LYS A 20 -6.17 8.68 12.00
N ASP A 21 -6.10 8.04 10.83
CA ASP A 21 -6.22 6.59 10.74
C ASP A 21 -4.96 5.88 11.28
N TYR A 22 -3.77 6.47 11.09
CA TYR A 22 -2.49 5.93 11.55
C TYR A 22 -2.38 5.90 13.08
N GLU A 23 -2.88 6.93 13.77
CA GLU A 23 -2.93 6.99 15.23
C GLU A 23 -3.81 5.89 15.87
N LEU A 24 -4.75 5.34 15.10
CA LEU A 24 -5.63 4.26 15.57
C LEU A 24 -5.03 2.87 15.43
N ILE A 25 -3.89 2.74 14.74
CA ILE A 25 -3.21 1.45 14.54
C ILE A 25 -2.65 0.98 15.88
N SER A 26 -3.22 -0.12 16.41
CA SER A 26 -2.80 -0.68 17.69
C SER A 26 -1.74 -1.78 17.51
N SER A 27 -1.03 -2.11 18.60
CA SER A 27 -0.11 -3.26 18.62
C SER A 27 -0.81 -4.58 18.31
N ARG A 28 -2.09 -4.71 18.69
CA ARG A 28 -2.91 -5.90 18.38
C ARG A 28 -3.13 -6.06 16.88
N ASP A 29 -3.27 -4.96 16.14
CA ASP A 29 -3.44 -5.00 14.68
C ASP A 29 -2.16 -5.48 14.00
N VAL A 30 -1.00 -5.01 14.50
CA VAL A 30 0.33 -5.44 14.06
C VAL A 30 0.53 -6.94 14.30
N ASP A 31 0.22 -7.43 15.49
CA ASP A 31 0.37 -8.85 15.84
C ASP A 31 -0.54 -9.74 15.00
N ARG A 32 -1.80 -9.32 14.79
CA ARG A 32 -2.76 -10.05 13.94
C ARG A 32 -2.22 -10.16 12.52
N LEU A 33 -1.75 -9.05 11.96
CA LEU A 33 -1.21 -9.05 10.61
C LEU A 33 0.04 -9.91 10.49
N ALA A 34 0.95 -9.85 11.47
CA ALA A 34 2.16 -10.66 11.48
C ALA A 34 1.88 -12.17 11.43
N GLN A 35 0.82 -12.62 12.09
CA GLN A 35 0.37 -14.01 12.02
C GLN A 35 -0.19 -14.35 10.64
N GLU A 36 -1.03 -13.46 10.10
CA GLU A 36 -1.70 -13.64 8.82
C GLU A 36 -0.72 -13.77 7.65
N ILE A 37 0.30 -12.91 7.58
CA ILE A 37 1.25 -12.89 6.45
C ILE A 37 2.46 -13.81 6.64
N SER A 38 2.50 -14.60 7.73
CA SER A 38 3.68 -15.39 8.10
C SER A 38 4.17 -16.36 7.01
N SER A 39 3.28 -16.81 6.13
CA SER A 39 3.62 -17.63 4.95
C SER A 39 4.28 -16.84 3.82
N LEU A 40 3.91 -15.57 3.63
CA LEU A 40 4.45 -14.67 2.61
C LEU A 40 5.70 -13.92 3.07
N TYR A 41 5.76 -13.59 4.36
CA TYR A 41 6.81 -12.82 4.98
C TYR A 41 7.00 -13.25 6.45
N PRO A 42 7.90 -14.23 6.71
CA PRO A 42 8.13 -14.75 8.06
C PRO A 42 8.76 -13.72 9.02
N GLN A 43 9.42 -12.68 8.49
CA GLN A 43 10.06 -11.66 9.31
C GLN A 43 9.02 -10.74 9.95
N ARG A 44 9.14 -10.50 11.25
CA ARG A 44 8.22 -9.64 12.01
C ARG A 44 8.71 -8.19 12.09
N GLU A 45 9.04 -7.62 10.94
CA GLU A 45 9.45 -6.22 10.85
C GLU A 45 8.25 -5.30 11.08
N GLU A 46 8.16 -4.69 12.27
CA GLU A 46 7.05 -3.81 12.66
C GLU A 46 6.84 -2.66 11.67
N ARG A 47 7.94 -2.14 11.11
CA ARG A 47 7.94 -1.10 10.07
C ARG A 47 7.13 -1.50 8.83
N LEU A 48 7.35 -2.71 8.30
CA LEU A 48 6.56 -3.22 7.17
C LEU A 48 5.10 -3.46 7.59
N LEU A 49 4.87 -4.03 8.78
CA LEU A 49 3.53 -4.35 9.25
C LEU A 49 2.66 -3.10 9.38
N LYS A 50 3.20 -2.02 9.95
CA LYS A 50 2.53 -0.71 10.01
C LYS A 50 2.27 -0.13 8.62
N ALA A 51 3.21 -0.29 7.68
CA ALA A 51 3.02 0.13 6.31
C ALA A 51 1.89 -0.66 5.61
N LEU A 52 1.84 -1.97 5.77
CA LEU A 52 0.78 -2.83 5.22
C LEU A 52 -0.60 -2.50 5.81
N ILE A 53 -0.70 -2.27 7.12
CA ILE A 53 -1.96 -1.82 7.75
C ILE A 53 -2.40 -0.49 7.13
N SER A 54 -1.47 0.45 6.95
CA SER A 54 -1.76 1.73 6.31
C SER A 54 -2.23 1.56 4.86
N MET A 55 -1.71 0.56 4.14
CA MET A 55 -2.19 0.18 2.80
C MET A 55 -3.64 -0.28 2.82
N TYR A 56 -4.07 -1.04 3.84
CA TYR A 56 -5.47 -1.48 3.97
C TYR A 56 -6.41 -0.32 4.19
N VAL A 57 -6.06 0.58 5.13
CA VAL A 57 -6.82 1.80 5.41
C VAL A 57 -6.92 2.65 4.13
N GLY A 58 -5.80 2.81 3.43
CA GLY A 58 -5.73 3.48 2.13
C GLY A 58 -6.69 2.88 1.11
N GLY A 59 -6.67 1.55 0.97
CA GLY A 59 -7.51 0.76 0.09
C GLY A 59 -8.98 0.67 0.48
N TYR A 60 -9.37 1.29 1.60
CA TYR A 60 -10.65 1.16 2.28
C TYR A 60 -10.84 -0.24 2.86
N GLU A 61 -10.68 -0.38 4.18
CA GLU A 61 -10.59 -1.68 4.88
C GLU A 61 -11.67 -2.68 4.49
N LYS A 62 -12.93 -2.25 4.28
CA LYS A 62 -14.03 -3.12 3.87
C LYS A 62 -13.77 -3.87 2.55
N ARG A 63 -13.00 -3.29 1.64
CA ARG A 63 -12.60 -3.93 0.38
C ARG A 63 -11.56 -5.02 0.59
N VAL A 64 -10.78 -4.88 1.65
CA VAL A 64 -9.68 -5.78 2.05
C VAL A 64 -10.16 -6.82 3.09
N GLU A 65 -11.46 -6.86 3.38
CA GLU A 65 -12.10 -7.97 4.09
C GLU A 65 -12.24 -9.21 3.20
N ASP A 66 -12.29 -9.02 1.88
CA ASP A 66 -12.28 -10.12 0.91
C ASP A 66 -10.90 -10.81 0.95
N PRO A 67 -10.83 -12.13 1.24
CA PRO A 67 -9.57 -12.84 1.42
C PRO A 67 -8.64 -12.80 0.19
N GLU A 68 -9.22 -12.79 -1.02
CA GLU A 68 -8.44 -12.78 -2.26
C GLU A 68 -7.83 -11.41 -2.51
N VAL A 69 -8.61 -10.35 -2.31
CA VAL A 69 -8.12 -8.97 -2.38
C VAL A 69 -7.06 -8.72 -1.31
N ARG A 70 -7.28 -9.26 -0.10
CA ARG A 70 -6.35 -9.17 1.03
C ARG A 70 -5.02 -9.86 0.73
N TYR A 71 -5.06 -11.07 0.19
CA TYR A 71 -3.87 -11.80 -0.23
C TYR A 71 -3.04 -10.99 -1.24
N TRP A 72 -3.66 -10.49 -2.31
CA TRP A 72 -2.94 -9.75 -3.34
C TRP A 72 -2.47 -8.37 -2.87
N THR A 73 -3.20 -7.73 -1.95
CA THR A 73 -2.76 -6.50 -1.29
C THR A 73 -1.51 -6.76 -0.45
N ASN A 74 -1.48 -7.85 0.32
CA ASN A 74 -0.31 -8.27 1.10
C ASN A 74 0.88 -8.58 0.21
N TRP A 75 0.67 -9.41 -0.81
CA TRP A 75 1.69 -9.79 -1.77
C TRP A 75 2.30 -8.55 -2.43
N ALA A 76 1.47 -7.60 -2.90
CA ALA A 76 1.94 -6.38 -3.54
C ALA A 76 2.71 -5.45 -2.59
N GLY A 77 2.23 -5.29 -1.36
CA GLY A 77 2.92 -4.49 -0.35
C GLY A 77 4.28 -5.09 0.02
N ILE A 78 4.35 -6.41 0.28
CA ILE A 78 5.61 -7.12 0.57
C ILE A 78 6.56 -7.04 -0.62
N LYS A 79 6.05 -7.25 -1.84
CA LYS A 79 6.85 -7.17 -3.06
C LYS A 79 7.44 -5.78 -3.22
N THR A 80 6.64 -4.75 -3.04
CA THR A 80 7.08 -3.34 -3.10
C THR A 80 8.16 -3.08 -2.06
N TYR A 81 7.94 -3.45 -0.80
CA TYR A 81 8.92 -3.26 0.27
C TYR A 81 10.26 -3.91 -0.08
N LYS A 82 10.26 -5.16 -0.55
CA LYS A 82 11.47 -5.88 -0.96
C LYS A 82 12.15 -5.25 -2.17
N THR A 83 11.39 -4.89 -3.22
CA THR A 83 11.93 -4.28 -4.45
C THR A 83 12.69 -2.99 -4.16
N PHE A 84 12.20 -2.18 -3.23
CA PHE A 84 12.84 -0.91 -2.85
C PHE A 84 13.68 -1.02 -1.56
N ASN A 85 14.11 -2.23 -1.22
CA ASN A 85 15.02 -2.53 -0.10
C ASN A 85 14.56 -1.93 1.25
N GLY A 86 13.25 -1.95 1.52
CA GLY A 86 12.65 -1.44 2.75
C GLY A 86 12.56 0.08 2.88
N PHE A 87 12.90 0.82 1.82
CA PHE A 87 12.95 2.29 1.80
C PHE A 87 13.74 2.88 2.99
N PRO A 88 15.05 2.58 3.11
CA PRO A 88 15.85 2.96 4.28
C PRO A 88 15.92 4.47 4.52
N GLN A 89 15.68 5.27 3.49
CA GLN A 89 15.71 6.73 3.54
C GLN A 89 14.42 7.36 4.11
N LEU A 90 13.35 6.58 4.29
CA LEU A 90 12.08 7.09 4.80
C LEU A 90 11.98 6.86 6.31
N SER A 91 11.30 7.74 7.03
CA SER A 91 10.81 7.44 8.37
C SER A 91 9.66 6.44 8.33
N ASP A 92 9.30 5.85 9.48
CA ASP A 92 8.19 4.88 9.58
C ASP A 92 6.85 5.50 9.15
N ILE A 93 6.61 6.76 9.48
CA ILE A 93 5.37 7.48 9.12
C ILE A 93 5.33 7.83 7.63
N GLU A 94 6.45 8.21 7.03
CA GLU A 94 6.54 8.47 5.59
C GLU A 94 6.34 7.18 4.79
N LEU A 95 6.95 6.07 5.24
CA LEU A 95 6.72 4.77 4.63
C LEU A 95 5.25 4.34 4.75
N ALA A 96 4.66 4.50 5.93
CA ALA A 96 3.24 4.23 6.15
C ALA A 96 2.34 5.06 5.22
N PHE A 97 2.65 6.34 5.04
CA PHE A 97 1.91 7.20 4.11
C PHE A 97 2.07 6.76 2.65
N VAL A 98 3.27 6.36 2.23
CA VAL A 98 3.50 5.81 0.89
C VAL A 98 2.61 4.61 0.64
N PHE A 99 2.55 3.68 1.59
CA PHE A 99 1.74 2.48 1.46
C PHE A 99 0.24 2.79 1.53
N TYR A 100 -0.17 3.77 2.34
CA TYR A 100 -1.55 4.29 2.33
C TYR A 100 -1.94 4.84 0.96
N ALA A 101 -1.09 5.69 0.36
CA ALA A 101 -1.30 6.27 -0.96
C ALA A 101 -1.33 5.19 -2.05
N MET A 102 -0.48 4.17 -1.95
CA MET A 102 -0.52 3.01 -2.83
C MET A 102 -1.83 2.23 -2.67
N GLY A 103 -2.28 1.97 -1.45
CA GLY A 103 -3.54 1.26 -1.18
C GLY A 103 -4.73 1.96 -1.82
N LYS A 104 -4.79 3.30 -1.75
CA LYS A 104 -5.82 4.13 -2.40
C LYS A 104 -5.92 3.92 -3.91
N VAL A 105 -4.83 3.52 -4.55
CA VAL A 105 -4.75 3.34 -6.01
C VAL A 105 -4.88 1.87 -6.39
N PHE A 106 -4.09 1.00 -5.75
CA PHE A 106 -3.94 -0.39 -6.14
C PHE A 106 -5.13 -1.27 -5.75
N VAL A 107 -5.68 -1.13 -4.53
CA VAL A 107 -6.82 -1.96 -4.10
C VAL A 107 -8.05 -1.81 -5.01
N PRO A 108 -8.44 -0.60 -5.46
CA PRO A 108 -9.47 -0.46 -6.49
C PRO A 108 -9.19 -1.22 -7.79
N LEU A 109 -7.93 -1.33 -8.23
CA LEU A 109 -7.56 -2.07 -9.45
C LEU A 109 -7.78 -3.57 -9.29
N LEU A 110 -7.48 -4.12 -8.11
CA LEU A 110 -7.76 -5.53 -7.79
C LEU A 110 -9.25 -5.88 -7.90
N LEU A 111 -10.12 -4.91 -7.61
CA LEU A 111 -11.58 -5.07 -7.64
C LEU A 111 -12.22 -4.81 -9.00
N HIS A 112 -11.44 -4.40 -10.00
CA HIS A 112 -11.97 -4.14 -11.33
C HIS A 112 -12.60 -5.42 -11.93
N GLU A 113 -13.48 -5.30 -12.92
CA GLU A 113 -14.22 -6.44 -13.50
C GLU A 113 -13.30 -7.52 -14.10
N ARG A 114 -12.06 -7.15 -14.44
CA ARG A 114 -10.98 -8.05 -14.91
C ARG A 114 -9.88 -8.26 -13.87
N GLY A 115 -10.11 -7.82 -12.63
CA GLY A 115 -9.19 -7.92 -11.53
C GLY A 115 -9.13 -9.33 -10.97
N VAL A 116 -8.58 -9.45 -9.76
CA VAL A 116 -8.24 -10.73 -9.13
C VAL A 116 -9.45 -11.62 -8.88
N LYS A 117 -10.64 -11.01 -8.81
CA LYS A 117 -11.89 -11.75 -8.59
C LYS A 117 -12.47 -12.38 -9.84
N SER A 118 -11.98 -12.03 -11.03
CA SER A 118 -12.53 -12.51 -12.30
C SER A 118 -12.23 -14.00 -12.51
N GLU A 119 -13.19 -14.73 -13.09
CA GLU A 119 -12.99 -16.15 -13.47
C GLU A 119 -11.81 -16.33 -14.43
N SER A 120 -11.59 -15.34 -15.31
CA SER A 120 -10.44 -15.31 -16.21
C SER A 120 -9.11 -15.21 -15.48
N PHE A 121 -9.04 -14.52 -14.34
CA PHE A 121 -7.82 -14.44 -13.53
C PHE A 121 -7.62 -15.74 -12.75
N LYS A 122 -8.69 -16.30 -12.19
CA LYS A 122 -8.66 -17.53 -11.40
C LYS A 122 -8.28 -18.76 -12.20
N SER A 123 -8.55 -18.76 -13.50
CA SER A 123 -8.16 -19.85 -14.41
C SER A 123 -6.68 -19.83 -14.82
N LEU A 124 -5.95 -18.74 -14.50
CA LEU A 124 -4.51 -18.65 -14.73
C LEU A 124 -3.72 -19.55 -13.77
N SER A 125 -2.52 -19.94 -14.18
CA SER A 125 -1.56 -20.56 -13.27
C SER A 125 -1.15 -19.57 -12.16
N PRO A 126 -0.71 -20.05 -10.98
CA PRO A 126 -0.24 -19.15 -9.92
C PRO A 126 0.86 -18.19 -10.37
N GLU A 127 1.77 -18.64 -11.23
CA GLU A 127 2.86 -17.81 -11.78
C GLU A 127 2.31 -16.71 -12.70
N ASP A 128 1.33 -17.03 -13.54
CA ASP A 128 0.68 -16.06 -14.43
C ASP A 128 -0.18 -15.06 -13.63
N GLN A 129 -0.80 -15.49 -12.54
CA GLN A 129 -1.52 -14.60 -11.62
C GLN A 129 -0.56 -13.59 -10.99
N GLU A 130 0.57 -14.05 -10.45
CA GLU A 130 1.60 -13.16 -9.88
C GLU A 130 2.12 -12.18 -10.94
N LYS A 131 2.36 -12.66 -12.15
CA LYS A 131 2.81 -11.82 -13.27
C LYS A 131 1.80 -10.73 -13.60
N ALA A 132 0.52 -11.08 -13.75
CA ALA A 132 -0.53 -10.11 -14.05
C ALA A 132 -0.66 -9.05 -12.96
N VAL A 133 -0.62 -9.46 -11.69
CA VAL A 133 -0.66 -8.51 -10.56
C VAL A 133 0.60 -7.64 -10.50
N LYS A 134 1.77 -8.21 -10.83
CA LYS A 134 3.04 -7.48 -10.90
C LYS A 134 3.03 -6.39 -11.96
N GLU A 135 2.48 -6.68 -13.15
CA GLU A 135 2.39 -5.71 -14.25
C GLU A 135 1.54 -4.49 -13.83
N GLU A 136 0.39 -4.71 -13.20
CA GLU A 136 -0.43 -3.61 -12.64
C GLU A 136 0.32 -2.85 -11.53
N LEU A 137 1.05 -3.57 -10.68
CA LEU A 137 1.83 -2.97 -9.59
C LEU A 137 2.98 -2.10 -10.12
N GLU A 138 3.66 -2.51 -11.20
CA GLU A 138 4.71 -1.74 -11.87
C GLU A 138 4.14 -0.43 -12.43
N VAL A 139 2.96 -0.48 -13.05
CA VAL A 139 2.26 0.73 -13.51
C VAL A 139 1.95 1.67 -12.34
N VAL A 140 1.55 1.15 -11.18
CA VAL A 140 1.35 1.95 -9.96
C VAL A 140 2.67 2.53 -9.45
N TRP A 141 3.77 1.77 -9.51
CA TRP A 141 5.08 2.28 -9.11
C TRP A 141 5.51 3.48 -9.96
N GLU A 142 5.44 3.33 -11.28
CA GLU A 142 5.85 4.36 -12.23
C GLU A 142 4.99 5.62 -12.14
N ASN A 143 3.67 5.46 -11.98
CA ASN A 143 2.74 6.58 -12.07
C ASN A 143 2.42 7.23 -10.72
N HIS A 144 2.50 6.49 -9.62
CA HIS A 144 2.04 6.96 -8.30
C HIS A 144 3.14 6.92 -7.25
N LEU A 145 3.83 5.78 -7.08
CA LEU A 145 4.85 5.64 -6.02
C LEU A 145 5.93 6.71 -6.16
N ILE A 146 6.52 6.86 -7.35
CA ILE A 146 7.57 7.87 -7.60
C ILE A 146 7.08 9.28 -7.27
N ARG A 147 5.84 9.60 -7.63
CA ARG A 147 5.27 10.93 -7.38
C ARG A 147 5.06 11.18 -5.89
N VAL A 148 4.53 10.19 -5.16
CA VAL A 148 4.39 10.28 -3.70
C VAL A 148 5.75 10.52 -3.07
N LEU A 149 6.78 9.76 -3.46
CA LEU A 149 8.14 9.92 -2.95
C LEU A 149 8.71 11.33 -3.20
N GLN A 150 8.43 11.91 -4.36
CA GLN A 150 8.89 13.27 -4.70
C GLN A 150 8.24 14.36 -3.84
N ILE A 151 6.99 14.17 -3.40
CA ILE A 151 6.27 15.17 -2.62
C ILE A 151 6.39 14.99 -1.11
N LEU A 152 6.80 13.80 -0.64
CA LEU A 152 6.91 13.47 0.79
C LEU A 152 7.62 14.56 1.62
N PRO A 153 8.78 15.11 1.20
CA PRO A 153 9.49 16.13 2.00
C PRO A 153 8.65 17.40 2.23
N PHE A 154 7.73 17.70 1.32
CA PHE A 154 6.88 18.89 1.38
C PHE A 154 5.58 18.62 2.17
N LEU A 155 5.21 17.36 2.38
CA LEU A 155 4.02 17.02 3.14
C LEU A 155 4.19 17.25 4.64
N GLY A 156 5.42 17.35 5.17
CA GLY A 156 5.64 17.63 6.60
C GLY A 156 4.98 16.59 7.51
N LEU A 157 5.14 15.30 7.18
CA LEU A 157 4.63 14.18 8.01
C LEU A 157 5.45 14.03 9.30
N SER A 158 6.74 14.34 9.24
CA SER A 158 7.69 14.23 10.36
C SER A 158 7.69 15.48 11.27
N SER A 159 7.01 16.56 10.87
CA SER A 159 6.95 17.83 11.62
C SER A 159 5.78 17.89 12.63
N THR A 160 4.93 16.87 12.71
CA THR A 160 3.81 16.78 13.66
C THR A 160 4.20 16.25 15.04
N SER A 161 5.49 16.15 15.34
CA SER A 161 5.99 15.92 16.71
C SER A 161 6.23 17.26 17.42
N ILE A 162 5.16 17.89 17.90
CA ILE A 162 5.22 18.96 18.91
C ILE A 162 4.18 18.66 19.99
#